data_AF-A0A5E4LIE4-F1
#
_entry.id   AF-A0A5E4LIE4-F1
#
_cell.length_a   1.000
_cell.length_b   1.000
_cell.length_c   1.000
_cell.angle_alpha   90.00
_cell.angle_beta   90.00
_cell.angle_gamma   90.00
#
_symmetry.space_group_name_H-M   'P 1'
#
loop_
_entity.id
_entity.type
_entity.pdbx_description
1 polymer ?
#
loop_
_entity_poly.entity_id
_entity_poly.type
_entity_poly.pdbx_seq_one_letter_code
_entity_poly.pdbx_strand_id
1 'polypeptide(L)'
;MNNCGLKAKVFVPCVSGGNNVLFTGSTNGCSLLDKFVSQEPAGQIGKQKLTVSKQLAKIEAAYLRFDRWWRAGNDSARMDDQYDKALEEIAGRDCTADEIDMFAIGLNKFKDWNGETAGYFLSALINSSTEREFTLHVSHLEGKLLMLGYMNRKNVTVYGDCEGVGAGMESGTLVLHGNISRDTGLGMKGGRIVVHGDTGICVGGHMTGGCIIVMGSAGDFVGGGMRGGRIEIGKNAGEQLGHEMKFGHILVRGSVGDKAGAFMEDGRIIILGDSGNLTGWGMQKGSIYVRGYAKGEVGERMAGGKLTILGRISGISYELKGGEIWQGKMLVVRDGHRLWWR
;
A
#
# COMPACT_ATOMS: atom_id res chain seq x y z
N MET A 1 -3.77 -33.09 -43.49
CA MET A 1 -5.09 -32.45 -43.33
C MET A 1 -5.69 -33.01 -42.03
N ASN A 2 -5.55 -32.29 -40.91
CA ASN A 2 -5.98 -32.77 -39.59
C ASN A 2 -7.19 -31.98 -39.08
N ASN A 3 -8.17 -32.75 -38.57
CA ASN A 3 -9.44 -32.39 -37.94
C ASN A 3 -9.31 -31.27 -36.88
N CYS A 4 -10.13 -30.23 -36.91
CA CYS A 4 -11.52 -30.14 -36.40
C CYS A 4 -11.67 -30.41 -34.89
N GLY A 5 -11.67 -29.33 -34.11
CA GLY A 5 -12.13 -29.29 -32.72
C GLY A 5 -13.11 -28.14 -32.51
N LEU A 6 -14.37 -28.46 -32.22
CA LEU A 6 -15.43 -27.53 -31.83
C LEU A 6 -15.07 -26.81 -30.52
N LYS A 7 -15.43 -25.52 -30.41
CA LYS A 7 -15.68 -24.87 -29.11
C LYS A 7 -17.03 -24.16 -29.12
N ALA A 8 -17.84 -24.50 -28.12
CA ALA A 8 -19.17 -23.97 -27.86
C ALA A 8 -19.13 -22.50 -27.42
N LYS A 9 -20.14 -21.73 -27.87
CA LYS A 9 -20.46 -20.38 -27.42
C LYS A 9 -21.21 -20.44 -26.10
N VAL A 10 -20.77 -19.71 -25.09
CA VAL A 10 -21.56 -19.34 -23.92
C VAL A 10 -21.80 -17.83 -23.98
N PHE A 11 -23.08 -17.45 -23.97
CA PHE A 11 -23.59 -16.08 -23.99
C PHE A 11 -23.86 -15.64 -22.53
N VAL A 12 -23.39 -14.45 -22.13
CA VAL A 12 -23.83 -13.76 -20.90
C VAL A 12 -24.06 -12.28 -21.26
N PRO A 13 -25.20 -11.67 -20.87
CA PRO A 13 -25.66 -10.41 -21.45
C PRO A 13 -24.99 -9.17 -20.87
N CYS A 14 -24.94 -8.15 -21.73
CA CYS A 14 -24.44 -6.81 -21.55
C CYS A 14 -25.30 -5.99 -20.56
N VAL A 15 -24.66 -5.27 -19.63
CA VAL A 15 -25.21 -4.07 -18.98
C VAL A 15 -24.14 -2.98 -18.98
N SER A 16 -24.26 -2.12 -20.00
CA SER A 16 -23.79 -0.73 -20.18
C SER A 16 -22.46 -0.24 -19.56
N GLY A 17 -21.51 0.09 -20.46
CA GLY A 17 -20.41 1.04 -20.24
C GLY A 17 -19.07 0.54 -20.77
N GLY A 18 -18.75 0.82 -22.05
CA GLY A 18 -17.56 0.33 -22.79
C GLY A 18 -16.22 0.75 -22.20
N ASN A 19 -15.08 0.11 -22.50
CA ASN A 19 -14.69 -0.68 -23.67
C ASN A 19 -13.81 -1.87 -23.25
N ASN A 20 -14.05 -3.06 -23.84
CA ASN A 20 -13.14 -4.20 -23.78
C ASN A 20 -12.12 -4.09 -24.92
N VAL A 21 -10.83 -4.30 -24.64
CA VAL A 21 -9.80 -4.49 -25.67
C VAL A 21 -9.25 -5.91 -25.56
N LEU A 22 -9.47 -6.72 -26.60
CA LEU A 22 -8.89 -8.05 -26.79
C LEU A 22 -7.69 -7.92 -27.75
N PHE A 23 -6.54 -8.50 -27.40
CA PHE A 23 -5.31 -8.43 -28.20
C PHE A 23 -5.09 -9.70 -29.03
N THR A 24 -4.78 -9.54 -30.32
CA THR A 24 -4.13 -10.57 -31.14
C THR A 24 -3.14 -9.90 -32.12
N GLY A 25 -1.86 -10.33 -32.12
CA GLY A 25 -1.01 -10.27 -33.32
C GLY A 25 0.34 -9.54 -33.25
N SER A 26 1.40 -10.36 -33.26
CA SER A 26 2.83 -10.25 -33.64
C SER A 26 3.51 -8.92 -34.00
N THR A 27 4.76 -8.84 -33.52
CA THR A 27 5.79 -7.81 -33.70
C THR A 27 6.49 -7.87 -35.06
N ASN A 28 6.66 -6.73 -35.73
CA ASN A 28 7.87 -6.39 -36.49
C ASN A 28 7.96 -4.87 -36.70
N GLY A 29 9.10 -4.30 -36.27
CA GLY A 29 9.69 -3.01 -36.66
C GLY A 29 8.76 -1.81 -36.90
N CYS A 30 8.46 -1.04 -35.85
CA CYS A 30 8.32 0.42 -35.89
C CYS A 30 8.26 0.98 -34.45
N SER A 31 8.75 2.22 -34.28
CA SER A 31 9.01 2.86 -32.98
C SER A 31 7.81 2.86 -32.03
N LEU A 32 8.08 2.75 -30.72
CA LEU A 32 7.11 2.73 -29.61
C LEU A 32 6.18 3.95 -29.53
N LEU A 33 6.42 4.99 -30.33
CA LEU A 33 5.62 6.23 -30.37
C LEU A 33 4.31 6.12 -31.18
N ASP A 34 4.12 5.06 -31.96
CA ASP A 34 2.91 4.89 -32.80
C ASP A 34 1.81 4.02 -32.15
N LYS A 35 1.98 3.57 -30.90
CA LYS A 35 1.05 2.61 -30.25
C LYS A 35 0.10 3.22 -29.21
N PHE A 36 0.15 4.52 -28.97
CA PHE A 36 -0.76 5.22 -28.07
C PHE A 36 -1.50 6.33 -28.80
N VAL A 37 -2.34 5.94 -29.76
CA VAL A 37 -3.38 6.83 -30.30
C VAL A 37 -4.66 6.01 -30.36
N SER A 38 -5.59 6.28 -29.44
CA SER A 38 -7.00 6.00 -29.65
C SER A 38 -7.37 6.55 -31.03
N GLN A 39 -7.92 5.72 -31.92
CA GLN A 39 -8.40 6.21 -33.21
C GLN A 39 -9.64 7.08 -33.01
N GLU A 40 -9.40 8.33 -32.60
CA GLU A 40 -10.34 9.44 -32.72
C GLU A 40 -10.04 10.22 -34.01
N PRO A 41 -11.05 10.80 -34.66
CA PRO A 41 -10.91 11.43 -35.96
C PRO A 41 -9.87 12.57 -35.96
N ALA A 42 -9.14 12.69 -37.06
CA ALA A 42 -7.92 13.50 -37.24
C ALA A 42 -7.99 14.99 -36.80
N GLY A 43 -9.19 15.55 -36.61
CA GLY A 43 -9.39 16.90 -36.07
C GLY A 43 -9.20 17.04 -34.54
N GLN A 44 -9.34 15.96 -33.77
CA GLN A 44 -9.13 15.95 -32.31
C GLN A 44 -7.66 15.76 -31.93
N ILE A 45 -6.91 14.98 -32.72
CA ILE A 45 -5.49 14.67 -32.50
C ILE A 45 -4.63 15.93 -32.46
N GLY A 46 -4.88 16.90 -33.35
CA GLY A 46 -4.14 18.17 -33.38
C GLY A 46 -4.42 19.06 -32.17
N LYS A 47 -5.65 19.06 -31.64
CA LYS A 47 -6.03 19.85 -30.46
C LYS A 47 -5.51 19.23 -29.16
N GLN A 48 -5.67 17.92 -28.98
CA GLN A 48 -5.14 17.21 -27.80
C GLN A 48 -3.62 17.36 -27.69
N LYS A 49 -2.87 17.16 -28.78
CA LYS A 49 -1.40 17.27 -28.77
C LYS A 49 -0.91 18.70 -28.46
N LEU A 50 -1.63 19.74 -28.92
CA LEU A 50 -1.31 21.13 -28.64
C LEU A 50 -1.66 21.54 -27.18
N THR A 51 -2.77 21.04 -26.66
CA THR A 51 -3.20 21.27 -25.27
C THR A 51 -2.23 20.63 -24.28
N VAL A 52 -1.85 19.37 -24.53
CA VAL A 52 -0.84 18.63 -23.75
C VAL A 52 0.50 19.37 -23.71
N SER A 53 0.94 19.93 -24.85
CA SER A 53 2.17 20.70 -24.95
C SER A 53 2.15 22.00 -24.11
N LYS A 54 1.02 22.72 -24.07
CA LYS A 54 0.92 23.98 -23.30
C LYS A 54 0.81 23.76 -21.80
N GLN A 55 0.21 22.66 -21.38
CA GLN A 55 0.02 22.30 -19.98
C GLN A 55 1.34 21.87 -19.32
N LEU A 56 2.10 21.00 -19.99
CA LEU A 56 3.41 20.53 -19.50
C LEU A 56 4.43 21.67 -19.35
N ALA A 57 4.44 22.63 -20.29
CA ALA A 57 5.38 23.76 -20.28
C ALA A 57 5.35 24.60 -18.98
N LYS A 58 4.27 24.51 -18.17
CA LYS A 58 4.15 25.20 -16.88
C LYS A 58 4.84 24.46 -15.73
N ILE A 59 4.86 23.13 -15.78
CA ILE A 59 5.23 22.23 -14.66
C ILE A 59 6.67 21.72 -14.82
N GLU A 60 7.07 21.36 -16.04
CA GLU A 60 8.35 20.66 -16.29
C GLU A 60 9.56 21.45 -15.77
N ALA A 61 9.61 22.77 -15.98
CA ALA A 61 10.72 23.59 -15.51
C ALA A 61 10.82 23.64 -13.97
N ALA A 62 9.70 23.55 -13.26
CA ALA A 62 9.69 23.48 -11.79
C ALA A 62 10.20 22.12 -11.31
N TYR A 63 9.74 21.04 -11.94
CA TYR A 63 10.23 19.69 -11.65
C TYR A 63 11.75 19.58 -11.87
N LEU A 64 12.27 20.10 -12.98
CA LEU A 64 13.71 20.05 -13.26
C LEU A 64 14.57 20.86 -12.28
N ARG A 65 14.04 21.95 -11.71
CA ARG A 65 14.73 22.69 -10.64
C ARG A 65 14.72 21.89 -9.33
N PHE A 66 13.59 21.27 -8.99
CA PHE A 66 13.46 20.39 -7.85
C PHE A 66 14.40 19.18 -7.94
N ASP A 67 14.38 18.45 -9.07
CA ASP A 67 15.23 17.28 -9.32
C ASP A 67 16.71 17.64 -9.30
N ARG A 68 17.09 18.81 -9.86
CA ARG A 68 18.47 19.30 -9.77
C ARG A 68 18.90 19.59 -8.33
N TRP A 69 18.03 20.24 -7.56
CA TRP A 69 18.30 20.49 -6.14
C TRP A 69 18.46 19.17 -5.37
N TRP A 70 17.62 18.18 -5.64
CA TRP A 70 17.71 16.85 -5.03
C TRP A 70 19.08 16.20 -5.31
N ARG A 71 19.48 16.16 -6.57
CA ARG A 71 20.76 15.58 -7.03
C ARG A 71 22.00 16.33 -6.53
N ALA A 72 21.85 17.53 -5.97
CA ALA A 72 22.95 18.28 -5.35
C ALA A 72 23.31 17.77 -3.93
N GLY A 73 22.86 16.57 -3.55
CA GLY A 73 23.16 15.93 -2.26
C GLY A 73 22.09 16.13 -1.19
N ASN A 74 20.85 16.44 -1.59
CA ASN A 74 19.72 16.66 -0.67
C ASN A 74 18.78 15.44 -0.58
N ASP A 75 19.21 14.29 -1.11
CA ASP A 75 18.54 13.00 -1.03
C ASP A 75 18.51 12.43 0.41
N SER A 76 19.48 12.83 1.23
CA SER A 76 19.57 12.50 2.67
C SER A 76 18.90 13.52 3.60
N ALA A 77 18.29 14.57 3.06
CA ALA A 77 17.53 15.54 3.84
C ALA A 77 16.30 14.89 4.49
N ARG A 78 15.69 15.57 5.47
CA ARG A 78 14.45 15.07 6.08
C ARG A 78 13.33 15.07 5.04
N MET A 79 12.41 14.10 5.16
CA MET A 79 11.24 13.99 4.26
C MET A 79 10.43 15.30 4.21
N ASP A 80 10.28 15.98 5.35
CA ASP A 80 9.58 17.27 5.44
C ASP A 80 10.32 18.35 4.61
N ASP A 81 11.65 18.45 4.74
CA ASP A 81 12.47 19.45 4.02
C ASP A 81 12.42 19.22 2.50
N GLN A 82 12.41 17.95 2.08
CA GLN A 82 12.27 17.52 0.68
C GLN A 82 10.90 17.92 0.11
N TYR A 83 9.84 17.71 0.88
CA TYR A 83 8.48 18.05 0.49
C TYR A 83 8.24 19.56 0.47
N ASP A 84 8.73 20.29 1.48
CA ASP A 84 8.68 21.75 1.54
C ASP A 84 9.40 22.36 0.33
N LYS A 85 10.54 21.79 -0.07
CA LYS A 85 11.24 22.24 -1.27
C LYS A 85 10.42 22.01 -2.55
N ALA A 86 9.68 20.90 -2.66
CA ALA A 86 8.78 20.69 -3.79
C ALA A 86 7.66 21.74 -3.82
N LEU A 87 7.09 22.08 -2.64
CA LEU A 87 6.08 23.13 -2.50
C LEU A 87 6.61 24.51 -2.94
N GLU A 88 7.85 24.86 -2.58
CA GLU A 88 8.49 26.10 -3.03
C GLU A 88 8.55 26.19 -4.57
N GLU A 89 8.96 25.10 -5.24
CA GLU A 89 9.13 25.11 -6.70
C GLU A 89 7.82 25.28 -7.46
N ILE A 90 6.71 24.81 -6.88
CA ILE A 90 5.37 24.92 -7.46
C ILE A 90 4.57 26.11 -6.96
N ALA A 91 5.09 26.87 -5.98
CA ALA A 91 4.40 28.00 -5.39
C ALA A 91 3.82 28.97 -6.45
N GLY A 92 2.57 29.37 -6.26
CA GLY A 92 1.84 30.24 -7.19
C GLY A 92 1.31 29.55 -8.45
N ARG A 93 1.37 28.22 -8.54
CA ARG A 93 0.80 27.44 -9.64
C ARG A 93 -0.39 26.63 -9.13
N ASP A 94 -1.58 26.92 -9.66
CA ASP A 94 -2.74 26.04 -9.54
C ASP A 94 -2.77 25.15 -10.78
N CYS A 95 -2.63 23.84 -10.58
CA CYS A 95 -2.63 22.84 -11.65
C CYS A 95 -3.90 21.99 -11.53
N THR A 96 -4.58 21.74 -12.64
CA THR A 96 -5.77 20.87 -12.66
C THR A 96 -5.38 19.40 -12.55
N ALA A 97 -6.33 18.53 -12.23
CA ALA A 97 -6.09 17.08 -12.20
C ALA A 97 -5.57 16.55 -13.54
N ASP A 98 -6.14 17.04 -14.65
CA ASP A 98 -5.69 16.68 -16.01
C ASP A 98 -4.23 17.10 -16.26
N GLU A 99 -3.83 18.30 -15.83
CA GLU A 99 -2.45 18.77 -16.00
C GLU A 99 -1.46 17.91 -15.19
N ILE A 100 -1.86 17.48 -14.00
CA ILE A 100 -1.05 16.63 -13.12
C ILE A 100 -0.96 15.20 -13.67
N ASP A 101 -2.05 14.60 -14.15
CA ASP A 101 -2.02 13.27 -14.79
C ASP A 101 -1.14 13.30 -16.05
N MET A 102 -1.30 14.33 -16.88
CA MET A 102 -0.47 14.48 -18.08
C MET A 102 1.02 14.63 -17.75
N PHE A 103 1.36 15.30 -16.64
CA PHE A 103 2.74 15.34 -16.14
C PHE A 103 3.22 13.97 -15.69
N ALA A 104 2.41 13.22 -14.92
CA ALA A 104 2.73 11.87 -14.49
C ALA A 104 2.97 10.93 -15.68
N ILE A 105 2.10 10.98 -16.69
CA ILE A 105 2.24 10.23 -17.95
C ILE A 105 3.54 10.61 -18.68
N GLY A 106 3.88 11.90 -18.65
CA GLY A 106 5.05 12.47 -19.29
C GLY A 106 6.39 12.15 -18.64
N LEU A 107 6.44 11.50 -17.47
CA LEU A 107 7.68 11.30 -16.71
C LEU A 107 8.78 10.56 -17.49
N ASN A 108 8.42 9.57 -18.32
CA ASN A 108 9.39 8.83 -19.16
C ASN A 108 10.12 9.73 -20.18
N LYS A 109 9.67 10.97 -20.41
CA LYS A 109 10.39 11.95 -21.26
C LYS A 109 11.67 12.46 -20.58
N PHE A 110 11.73 12.43 -19.25
CA PHE A 110 12.90 12.84 -18.51
C PHE A 110 13.86 11.64 -18.42
N LYS A 111 15.00 11.77 -19.11
CA LYS A 111 16.08 10.80 -19.01
C LYS A 111 16.49 10.64 -17.54
N ASP A 112 16.58 9.40 -17.07
CA ASP A 112 17.00 9.05 -15.70
C ASP A 112 16.12 9.68 -14.60
N TRP A 113 14.82 9.85 -14.84
CA TRP A 113 13.89 10.37 -13.83
C TRP A 113 13.95 9.54 -12.54
N ASN A 114 13.83 10.21 -11.40
CA ASN A 114 13.91 9.58 -10.09
C ASN A 114 12.51 9.41 -9.49
N GLY A 115 12.22 8.20 -8.99
CA GLY A 115 10.92 7.83 -8.44
C GLY A 115 10.49 8.65 -7.21
N GLU A 116 11.44 8.99 -6.35
CA GLU A 116 11.21 9.77 -5.12
C GLU A 116 10.96 11.23 -5.44
N THR A 117 11.81 11.84 -6.30
CA THR A 117 11.60 13.23 -6.71
C THR A 117 10.26 13.40 -7.40
N ALA A 118 9.93 12.52 -8.34
CA ALA A 118 8.66 12.56 -9.04
C ALA A 118 7.47 12.39 -8.09
N GLY A 119 7.51 11.47 -7.13
CA GLY A 119 6.38 11.23 -6.24
C GLY A 119 6.17 12.32 -5.19
N TYR A 120 7.22 12.91 -4.61
CA TYR A 120 7.08 14.10 -3.76
C TYR A 120 6.51 15.28 -4.54
N PHE A 121 7.02 15.51 -5.75
CA PHE A 121 6.58 16.62 -6.59
C PHE A 121 5.12 16.47 -7.03
N LEU A 122 4.70 15.27 -7.44
CA LEU A 122 3.30 14.96 -7.73
C LEU A 122 2.41 15.15 -6.49
N SER A 123 2.86 14.72 -5.31
CA SER A 123 2.12 14.91 -4.06
C SER A 123 1.93 16.39 -3.73
N ALA A 124 2.97 17.20 -3.94
CA ALA A 124 2.92 18.65 -3.73
C ALA A 124 1.93 19.31 -4.70
N LEU A 125 1.95 18.94 -5.99
CA LEU A 125 1.00 19.43 -6.99
C LEU A 125 -0.45 19.10 -6.61
N ILE A 126 -0.72 17.84 -6.26
CA ILE A 126 -2.06 17.37 -5.86
C ILE A 126 -2.56 18.13 -4.63
N ASN A 127 -1.73 18.24 -3.59
CA ASN A 127 -2.13 18.89 -2.35
C ASN A 127 -2.31 20.40 -2.50
N SER A 128 -1.60 21.04 -3.43
CA SER A 128 -1.68 22.49 -3.71
C SER A 128 -2.80 22.86 -4.67
N SER A 129 -3.30 21.91 -5.46
CA SER A 129 -4.41 22.13 -6.39
C SER A 129 -5.72 22.46 -5.67
N THR A 130 -6.54 23.29 -6.29
CA THR A 130 -7.91 23.59 -5.82
C THR A 130 -8.88 22.43 -6.02
N GLU A 131 -8.58 21.50 -6.93
CA GLU A 131 -9.39 20.31 -7.19
C GLU A 131 -9.27 19.26 -6.08
N ARG A 132 -10.17 18.27 -6.09
CA ARG A 132 -10.27 17.25 -5.04
C ARG A 132 -10.06 15.81 -5.52
N GLU A 133 -10.38 15.54 -6.79
CA GLU A 133 -10.35 14.21 -7.38
C GLU A 133 -9.22 14.15 -8.41
N PHE A 134 -8.30 13.21 -8.25
CA PHE A 134 -7.15 13.04 -9.12
C PHE A 134 -7.09 11.60 -9.60
N THR A 135 -6.79 11.39 -10.87
CA THR A 135 -6.49 10.07 -11.42
C THR A 135 -5.12 10.14 -12.07
N LEU A 136 -4.22 9.23 -11.71
CA LEU A 136 -2.88 9.14 -12.27
C LEU A 136 -2.68 7.83 -13.02
N HIS A 137 -2.23 7.91 -14.27
CA HIS A 137 -1.89 6.76 -15.09
C HIS A 137 -0.38 6.63 -15.19
N VAL A 138 0.19 5.63 -14.50
CA VAL A 138 1.65 5.47 -14.33
C VAL A 138 2.13 4.05 -14.61
N SER A 139 1.24 3.16 -15.06
CA SER A 139 1.54 1.77 -15.37
C SER A 139 2.55 1.56 -16.50
N HIS A 140 2.76 2.56 -17.36
CA HIS A 140 3.73 2.53 -18.47
C HIS A 140 5.13 3.02 -18.09
N LEU A 141 5.35 3.48 -16.85
CA LEU A 141 6.64 3.98 -16.44
C LEU A 141 7.66 2.84 -16.30
N GLU A 142 8.89 3.07 -16.75
CA GLU A 142 10.01 2.11 -16.63
C GLU A 142 10.67 2.22 -15.23
N GLY A 143 9.85 2.35 -14.19
CA GLY A 143 10.26 2.60 -12.81
C GLY A 143 9.04 2.76 -11.91
N LYS A 144 9.25 2.81 -10.59
CA LYS A 144 8.17 3.01 -9.61
C LYS A 144 8.17 4.43 -9.10
N LEU A 145 6.98 4.99 -8.89
CA LEU A 145 6.83 6.22 -8.13
C LEU A 145 6.96 5.92 -6.64
N LEU A 146 7.79 6.71 -5.96
CA LEU A 146 8.05 6.59 -4.53
C LEU A 146 7.42 7.77 -3.80
N MET A 147 6.86 7.55 -2.62
CA MET A 147 6.31 8.60 -1.74
C MET A 147 5.09 9.35 -2.32
N LEU A 148 4.42 8.79 -3.32
CA LEU A 148 3.19 9.37 -3.86
C LEU A 148 2.09 9.42 -2.77
N GLY A 149 1.40 10.55 -2.65
CA GLY A 149 0.40 10.77 -1.61
C GLY A 149 1.00 11.19 -0.27
N TYR A 150 2.23 11.70 -0.24
CA TYR A 150 2.83 12.26 0.95
C TYR A 150 1.96 13.37 1.54
N MET A 151 1.64 13.26 2.84
CA MET A 151 0.73 14.18 3.57
C MET A 151 -0.61 14.45 2.86
N ASN A 152 -1.11 13.47 2.09
CA ASN A 152 -2.29 13.66 1.25
C ASN A 152 -3.54 14.07 2.06
N ARG A 153 -4.34 14.94 1.45
CA ARG A 153 -5.68 15.37 1.91
C ARG A 153 -6.75 15.30 0.82
N LYS A 154 -6.42 14.72 -0.33
CA LYS A 154 -7.26 14.66 -1.54
C LYS A 154 -7.73 13.24 -1.83
N ASN A 155 -8.58 13.09 -2.84
CA ASN A 155 -8.97 11.79 -3.38
C ASN A 155 -8.13 11.50 -4.62
N VAL A 156 -7.32 10.45 -4.55
CA VAL A 156 -6.34 10.11 -5.60
C VAL A 156 -6.53 8.65 -5.99
N THR A 157 -6.75 8.40 -7.28
CA THR A 157 -6.75 7.06 -7.88
C THR A 157 -5.49 6.91 -8.73
N VAL A 158 -4.79 5.79 -8.60
CA VAL A 158 -3.52 5.57 -9.29
C VAL A 158 -3.55 4.22 -9.98
N TYR A 159 -3.22 4.20 -11.28
CA TYR A 159 -3.10 2.99 -12.09
C TYR A 159 -1.64 2.71 -12.38
N GLY A 160 -1.07 1.71 -11.68
CA GLY A 160 0.33 1.33 -11.78
C GLY A 160 0.94 0.92 -10.45
N ASP A 161 2.15 0.38 -10.50
CA ASP A 161 2.90 -0.02 -9.32
C ASP A 161 3.63 1.18 -8.69
N CYS A 162 3.71 1.21 -7.36
CA CYS A 162 4.31 2.30 -6.60
C CYS A 162 5.12 1.76 -5.41
N GLU A 163 5.67 2.68 -4.61
CA GLU A 163 6.39 2.40 -3.38
C GLU A 163 6.20 3.55 -2.38
N GLY A 164 6.14 3.28 -1.07
CA GLY A 164 6.04 4.32 -0.04
C GLY A 164 4.76 5.18 -0.10
N VAL A 165 3.66 4.65 -0.62
CA VAL A 165 2.46 5.43 -0.91
C VAL A 165 1.74 5.88 0.37
N GLY A 166 1.30 7.13 0.41
CA GLY A 166 0.45 7.67 1.49
C GLY A 166 1.18 7.93 2.81
N ALA A 167 2.50 8.08 2.78
CA ALA A 167 3.27 8.43 3.96
C ALA A 167 2.79 9.76 4.57
N GLY A 168 2.55 9.79 5.88
CA GLY A 168 2.06 10.96 6.60
C GLY A 168 0.64 11.41 6.22
N MET A 169 -0.12 10.63 5.44
CA MET A 169 -1.46 10.99 4.96
C MET A 169 -2.39 11.40 6.12
N GLU A 170 -3.10 12.51 5.94
CA GLU A 170 -3.88 13.16 7.00
C GLU A 170 -5.39 12.98 6.82
N SER A 171 -5.87 12.99 5.58
CA SER A 171 -7.28 12.78 5.23
C SER A 171 -7.44 12.39 3.75
N GLY A 172 -8.67 12.32 3.25
CA GLY A 172 -8.93 11.93 1.86
C GLY A 172 -8.82 10.42 1.61
N THR A 173 -8.77 10.04 0.34
CA THR A 173 -8.73 8.64 -0.09
C THR A 173 -7.61 8.43 -1.12
N LEU A 174 -6.85 7.35 -1.01
CA LEU A 174 -5.90 6.93 -2.03
C LEU A 174 -6.25 5.51 -2.47
N VAL A 175 -6.60 5.33 -3.73
CA VAL A 175 -6.90 4.02 -4.34
C VAL A 175 -5.80 3.68 -5.34
N LEU A 176 -5.09 2.56 -5.11
CA LEU A 176 -4.07 2.05 -6.02
C LEU A 176 -4.57 0.80 -6.74
N HIS A 177 -4.65 0.89 -8.07
CA HIS A 177 -4.81 -0.23 -8.98
C HIS A 177 -3.43 -0.75 -9.43
N GLY A 178 -2.76 -1.44 -8.51
CA GLY A 178 -1.41 -1.98 -8.69
C GLY A 178 -0.85 -2.52 -7.38
N ASN A 179 0.46 -2.76 -7.34
CA ASN A 179 1.19 -3.25 -6.18
C ASN A 179 2.04 -2.14 -5.54
N ILE A 180 2.31 -2.27 -4.23
CA ILE A 180 3.22 -1.38 -3.50
C ILE A 180 4.41 -2.17 -2.96
N SER A 181 5.65 -1.77 -3.28
CA SER A 181 6.81 -2.54 -2.82
C SER A 181 6.97 -2.58 -1.29
N ARG A 182 6.73 -1.45 -0.61
CA ARG A 182 6.98 -1.27 0.84
C ARG A 182 6.39 0.03 1.36
N ASP A 183 6.32 0.17 2.68
CA ASP A 183 6.07 1.41 3.42
C ASP A 183 4.73 2.11 3.11
N THR A 184 3.72 1.33 2.70
CA THR A 184 2.35 1.82 2.47
C THR A 184 1.79 2.46 3.74
N GLY A 185 1.45 3.74 3.72
CA GLY A 185 0.83 4.46 4.84
C GLY A 185 1.75 4.67 6.04
N LEU A 186 3.06 4.75 5.84
CA LEU A 186 4.04 5.05 6.89
C LEU A 186 3.66 6.35 7.63
N GLY A 187 3.47 6.29 8.95
CA GLY A 187 3.10 7.45 9.76
C GLY A 187 1.74 8.06 9.42
N MET A 188 0.84 7.33 8.75
CA MET A 188 -0.49 7.80 8.40
C MET A 188 -1.27 8.23 9.66
N LYS A 189 -1.90 9.41 9.59
CA LYS A 189 -2.64 10.05 10.67
C LYS A 189 -4.16 9.95 10.47
N GLY A 190 -4.62 9.89 9.22
CA GLY A 190 -6.04 9.83 8.88
C GLY A 190 -6.28 9.56 7.40
N GLY A 191 -7.56 9.47 7.01
CA GLY A 191 -7.97 9.12 5.65
C GLY A 191 -8.03 7.61 5.38
N ARG A 192 -8.07 7.23 4.09
CA ARG A 192 -8.20 5.84 3.66
C ARG A 192 -7.28 5.49 2.50
N ILE A 193 -6.51 4.41 2.62
CA ILE A 193 -5.72 3.83 1.52
C ILE A 193 -6.34 2.48 1.13
N VAL A 194 -6.56 2.25 -0.16
CA VAL A 194 -7.03 0.97 -0.72
C VAL A 194 -6.05 0.50 -1.78
N VAL A 195 -5.51 -0.70 -1.62
CA VAL A 195 -4.57 -1.34 -2.54
C VAL A 195 -5.24 -2.54 -3.16
N HIS A 196 -5.43 -2.53 -4.47
CA HIS A 196 -6.04 -3.65 -5.19
C HIS A 196 -5.09 -4.83 -5.43
N GLY A 197 -3.78 -4.59 -5.41
CA GLY A 197 -2.75 -5.63 -5.50
C GLY A 197 -2.18 -6.05 -4.15
N ASP A 198 -0.93 -6.48 -4.18
CA ASP A 198 -0.14 -6.85 -3.00
C ASP A 198 0.67 -5.64 -2.49
N THR A 199 1.06 -5.69 -1.22
CA THR A 199 2.01 -4.73 -0.62
C THR A 199 3.17 -5.49 0.01
N GLY A 200 4.37 -4.92 0.03
CA GLY A 200 5.49 -5.54 0.76
C GLY A 200 5.54 -5.13 2.22
N ILE A 201 6.75 -4.89 2.72
CA ILE A 201 7.04 -4.72 4.16
C ILE A 201 6.50 -3.39 4.72
N CYS A 202 6.31 -3.34 6.04
CA CYS A 202 6.07 -2.12 6.82
C CYS A 202 4.78 -1.35 6.49
N VAL A 203 3.71 -2.07 6.14
CA VAL A 203 2.38 -1.47 5.92
C VAL A 203 1.87 -0.81 7.20
N GLY A 204 1.51 0.47 7.16
CA GLY A 204 1.00 1.20 8.31
C GLY A 204 2.00 1.32 9.46
N GLY A 205 3.30 1.27 9.16
CA GLY A 205 4.35 1.50 10.15
C GLY A 205 4.14 2.84 10.85
N HIS A 206 4.16 2.86 12.19
CA HIS A 206 3.93 4.05 13.01
C HIS A 206 2.62 4.81 12.75
N MET A 207 1.63 4.18 12.11
CA MET A 207 0.32 4.76 11.86
C MET A 207 -0.36 5.15 13.18
N THR A 208 -0.94 6.35 13.22
CA THR A 208 -1.66 6.89 14.40
C THR A 208 -3.17 6.96 14.17
N GLY A 209 -3.63 6.93 12.92
CA GLY A 209 -5.05 6.94 12.57
C GLY A 209 -5.29 6.70 11.09
N GLY A 210 -6.56 6.57 10.69
CA GLY A 210 -6.97 6.24 9.31
C GLY A 210 -7.25 4.75 9.10
N CYS A 211 -7.41 4.36 7.82
CA CYS A 211 -7.68 2.98 7.43
C CYS A 211 -6.87 2.56 6.19
N ILE A 212 -6.18 1.43 6.26
CA ILE A 212 -5.48 0.80 5.13
C ILE A 212 -6.17 -0.53 4.82
N ILE A 213 -6.55 -0.73 3.55
CA ILE A 213 -7.16 -1.96 3.06
C ILE A 213 -6.32 -2.49 1.90
N VAL A 214 -5.78 -3.69 2.04
CA VAL A 214 -5.02 -4.39 1.01
C VAL A 214 -5.82 -5.60 0.56
N MET A 215 -6.19 -5.66 -0.71
CA MET A 215 -6.95 -6.79 -1.26
C MET A 215 -6.08 -8.03 -1.46
N GLY A 216 -4.78 -7.82 -1.68
CA GLY A 216 -3.76 -8.86 -1.79
C GLY A 216 -3.14 -9.29 -0.45
N SER A 217 -1.90 -9.74 -0.55
CA SER A 217 -1.02 -10.09 0.59
C SER A 217 -0.19 -8.89 1.02
N ALA A 218 0.31 -8.94 2.25
CA ALA A 218 1.28 -8.00 2.81
C ALA A 218 2.59 -8.70 3.19
N GLY A 219 3.71 -7.97 3.17
CA GLY A 219 4.99 -8.45 3.68
C GLY A 219 5.08 -8.43 5.20
N ASP A 220 6.32 -8.38 5.70
CA ASP A 220 6.61 -8.35 7.14
C ASP A 220 6.28 -6.99 7.78
N PHE A 221 6.22 -6.96 9.12
CA PHE A 221 6.09 -5.74 9.92
C PHE A 221 4.84 -4.89 9.64
N VAL A 222 3.75 -5.51 9.18
CA VAL A 222 2.45 -4.85 9.05
C VAL A 222 2.02 -4.30 10.41
N GLY A 223 1.77 -3.00 10.50
CA GLY A 223 1.41 -2.31 11.75
C GLY A 223 2.54 -2.19 12.77
N GLY A 224 3.81 -2.28 12.32
CA GLY A 224 4.97 -2.08 13.19
C GLY A 224 4.93 -0.72 13.90
N GLY A 225 4.99 -0.70 15.23
CA GLY A 225 4.94 0.51 16.04
C GLY A 225 3.63 1.32 15.91
N MET A 226 2.55 0.71 15.42
CA MET A 226 1.24 1.34 15.22
C MET A 226 0.65 1.85 16.55
N ARG A 227 0.14 3.07 16.53
CA ARG A 227 -0.44 3.78 17.70
C ARG A 227 -1.92 4.10 17.54
N GLY A 228 -2.54 3.66 16.44
CA GLY A 228 -3.97 3.84 16.17
C GLY A 228 -4.31 3.58 14.71
N GLY A 229 -5.59 3.58 14.38
CA GLY A 229 -6.10 3.27 13.03
C GLY A 229 -6.48 1.81 12.83
N ARG A 230 -6.72 1.45 11.56
CA ARG A 230 -7.18 0.11 11.17
C ARG A 230 -6.49 -0.39 9.89
N ILE A 231 -5.95 -1.61 9.94
CA ILE A 231 -5.36 -2.28 8.78
C ILE A 231 -6.13 -3.56 8.48
N GLU A 232 -6.55 -3.76 7.24
CA GLU A 232 -7.16 -5.00 6.74
C GLU A 232 -6.33 -5.59 5.60
N ILE A 233 -5.92 -6.84 5.73
CA ILE A 233 -5.22 -7.62 4.69
C ILE A 233 -6.12 -8.74 4.18
N GLY A 234 -6.34 -8.75 2.86
CA GLY A 234 -7.26 -9.63 2.17
C GLY A 234 -6.78 -11.08 2.05
N LYS A 235 -5.46 -11.27 1.99
CA LYS A 235 -4.79 -12.58 1.94
C LYS A 235 -3.86 -12.75 3.15
N ASN A 236 -2.59 -13.10 2.92
CA ASN A 236 -1.63 -13.42 3.96
C ASN A 236 -0.81 -12.18 4.36
N ALA A 237 -0.22 -12.21 5.54
CA ALA A 237 0.81 -11.24 5.96
C ALA A 237 2.11 -11.98 6.30
N GLY A 238 3.24 -11.27 6.23
CA GLY A 238 4.55 -11.82 6.59
C GLY A 238 4.74 -11.99 8.10
N GLU A 239 6.01 -11.98 8.50
CA GLU A 239 6.43 -12.09 9.89
C GLU A 239 6.22 -10.77 10.67
N GLN A 240 6.22 -10.86 12.00
CA GLN A 240 6.24 -9.71 12.90
C GLN A 240 5.06 -8.74 12.71
N LEU A 241 3.89 -9.29 12.35
CA LEU A 241 2.62 -8.56 12.32
C LEU A 241 2.38 -7.85 13.66
N GLY A 242 2.21 -6.53 13.66
CA GLY A 242 1.96 -5.75 14.87
C GLY A 242 3.15 -5.71 15.83
N HIS A 243 4.39 -5.81 15.33
CA HIS A 243 5.59 -5.63 16.14
C HIS A 243 5.55 -4.29 16.89
N GLU A 244 5.70 -4.31 18.22
CA GLU A 244 5.62 -3.10 19.07
C GLU A 244 4.33 -2.27 18.86
N MET A 245 3.25 -2.92 18.42
CA MET A 245 1.94 -2.27 18.29
C MET A 245 1.47 -1.78 19.66
N LYS A 246 1.12 -0.49 19.74
CA LYS A 246 0.65 0.17 20.96
C LYS A 246 -0.86 0.33 21.01
N PHE A 247 -1.51 0.58 19.88
CA PHE A 247 -2.98 0.66 19.77
C PHE A 247 -3.42 0.42 18.33
N GLY A 248 -4.72 0.27 18.11
CA GLY A 248 -5.34 0.11 16.79
C GLY A 248 -5.87 -1.31 16.54
N HIS A 249 -6.25 -1.57 15.29
CA HIS A 249 -6.85 -2.84 14.88
C HIS A 249 -6.21 -3.37 13.61
N ILE A 250 -5.73 -4.62 13.64
CA ILE A 250 -5.22 -5.33 12.46
C ILE A 250 -6.06 -6.58 12.22
N LEU A 251 -6.55 -6.75 10.99
CA LEU A 251 -7.26 -7.94 10.53
C LEU A 251 -6.52 -8.55 9.34
N VAL A 252 -6.12 -9.80 9.44
CA VAL A 252 -5.58 -10.59 8.33
C VAL A 252 -6.54 -11.74 8.04
N ARG A 253 -7.05 -11.81 6.81
CA ARG A 253 -8.01 -12.85 6.41
C ARG A 253 -7.34 -14.21 6.14
N GLY A 254 -6.08 -14.21 5.73
CA GLY A 254 -5.26 -15.39 5.56
C GLY A 254 -4.38 -15.69 6.77
N SER A 255 -3.26 -16.36 6.51
CA SER A 255 -2.27 -16.76 7.51
C SER A 255 -1.17 -15.70 7.66
N VAL A 256 -0.44 -15.78 8.76
CA VAL A 256 0.66 -14.87 9.09
C VAL A 256 1.94 -15.65 9.42
N GLY A 257 3.08 -14.99 9.22
CA GLY A 257 4.38 -15.56 9.56
C GLY A 257 4.64 -15.65 11.07
N ASP A 258 5.91 -15.83 11.41
CA ASP A 258 6.38 -15.94 12.79
C ASP A 258 6.24 -14.61 13.54
N LYS A 259 6.19 -14.69 14.88
CA LYS A 259 6.27 -13.55 15.80
C LYS A 259 5.14 -12.53 15.65
N ALA A 260 3.94 -12.98 15.29
CA ALA A 260 2.75 -12.13 15.30
C ALA A 260 2.51 -11.54 16.71
N GLY A 261 2.41 -10.21 16.80
CA GLY A 261 2.25 -9.44 18.03
C GLY A 261 3.49 -9.41 18.91
N ALA A 262 4.68 -9.57 18.33
CA ALA A 262 5.93 -9.45 19.08
C ALA A 262 6.05 -8.07 19.75
N PHE A 263 6.34 -8.08 21.05
CA PHE A 263 6.45 -6.89 21.89
C PHE A 263 5.23 -5.96 21.85
N MET A 264 4.04 -6.51 21.51
CA MET A 264 2.79 -5.75 21.48
C MET A 264 2.48 -5.16 22.87
N GLU A 265 2.36 -3.84 22.92
CA GLU A 265 2.08 -3.08 24.14
C GLU A 265 0.57 -2.96 24.41
N ASP A 266 -0.27 -2.79 23.37
CA ASP A 266 -1.74 -2.89 23.42
C ASP A 266 -2.33 -2.94 21.99
N GLY A 267 -3.66 -3.06 21.87
CA GLY A 267 -4.40 -3.09 20.61
C GLY A 267 -5.08 -4.44 20.32
N ARG A 268 -5.50 -4.65 19.07
CA ARG A 268 -6.17 -5.89 18.67
C ARG A 268 -5.71 -6.41 17.32
N ILE A 269 -5.25 -7.65 17.30
CA ILE A 269 -4.87 -8.39 16.10
C ILE A 269 -5.85 -9.56 15.91
N ILE A 270 -6.41 -9.70 14.71
CA ILE A 270 -7.30 -10.80 14.32
C ILE A 270 -6.70 -11.49 13.10
N ILE A 271 -6.42 -12.77 13.23
CA ILE A 271 -5.87 -13.64 12.18
C ILE A 271 -6.91 -14.72 11.90
N LEU A 272 -7.45 -14.74 10.69
CA LEU A 272 -8.45 -15.73 10.29
C LEU A 272 -7.82 -17.00 9.70
N GLY A 273 -6.54 -17.00 9.36
CA GLY A 273 -5.76 -18.20 9.03
C GLY A 273 -4.96 -18.71 10.22
N ASP A 274 -3.77 -19.23 9.92
CA ASP A 274 -2.80 -19.75 10.87
C ASP A 274 -1.78 -18.68 11.27
N SER A 275 -1.09 -18.88 12.38
CA SER A 275 0.07 -18.08 12.80
C SER A 275 1.33 -18.93 12.97
N GLY A 276 2.47 -18.31 12.65
CA GLY A 276 3.79 -18.93 12.80
C GLY A 276 4.23 -19.07 14.27
N ASN A 277 5.50 -19.40 14.45
CA ASN A 277 6.10 -19.61 15.77
C ASN A 277 6.06 -18.31 16.58
N LEU A 278 6.14 -18.42 17.91
CA LEU A 278 6.34 -17.26 18.80
C LEU A 278 5.23 -16.20 18.70
N THR A 279 3.99 -16.63 18.44
CA THR A 279 2.83 -15.73 18.48
C THR A 279 2.69 -15.14 19.89
N GLY A 280 2.63 -13.81 20.01
CA GLY A 280 2.58 -13.08 21.28
C GLY A 280 3.91 -12.98 22.02
N TRP A 281 5.05 -13.13 21.33
CA TRP A 281 6.37 -13.05 21.94
C TRP A 281 6.60 -11.70 22.64
N GLY A 282 6.81 -11.68 23.96
CA GLY A 282 7.01 -10.45 24.72
C GLY A 282 5.78 -9.54 24.79
N MET A 283 4.57 -10.04 24.48
CA MET A 283 3.32 -9.28 24.55
C MET A 283 3.02 -8.81 25.98
N GLN A 284 2.64 -7.55 26.14
CA GLN A 284 2.39 -6.89 27.43
C GLN A 284 0.90 -6.68 27.71
N LYS A 285 0.12 -6.19 26.73
CA LYS A 285 -1.34 -6.06 26.80
C LYS A 285 -1.96 -6.26 25.41
N GLY A 286 -3.25 -5.96 25.29
CA GLY A 286 -4.01 -6.13 24.06
C GLY A 286 -4.55 -7.53 23.88
N SER A 287 -5.03 -7.80 22.66
CA SER A 287 -5.62 -9.09 22.31
C SER A 287 -5.18 -9.56 20.93
N ILE A 288 -4.79 -10.84 20.85
CA ILE A 288 -4.54 -11.52 19.59
C ILE A 288 -5.50 -12.68 19.49
N TYR A 289 -6.21 -12.75 18.37
CA TYR A 289 -7.11 -13.84 18.05
C TYR A 289 -6.61 -14.56 16.80
N VAL A 290 -6.46 -15.89 16.88
CA VAL A 290 -6.08 -16.75 15.76
C VAL A 290 -7.19 -17.78 15.57
N ARG A 291 -7.81 -17.80 14.38
CA ARG A 291 -8.85 -18.80 14.07
C ARG A 291 -8.25 -20.17 13.79
N GLY A 292 -7.12 -20.22 13.09
CA GLY A 292 -6.46 -21.44 12.68
C GLY A 292 -5.49 -21.99 13.72
N TYR A 293 -4.48 -22.67 13.21
CA TYR A 293 -3.37 -23.24 13.97
C TYR A 293 -2.37 -22.16 14.42
N ALA A 294 -1.81 -22.32 15.61
CA ALA A 294 -0.67 -21.53 16.07
C ALA A 294 0.54 -22.43 16.28
N LYS A 295 1.63 -22.12 15.56
CA LYS A 295 2.90 -22.83 15.67
C LYS A 295 3.63 -22.43 16.97
N GLY A 296 4.60 -23.25 17.37
CA GLY A 296 5.14 -23.40 18.73
C GLY A 296 5.57 -22.14 19.48
N GLU A 297 5.88 -22.36 20.76
CA GLU A 297 6.38 -21.32 21.67
C GLU A 297 5.42 -20.12 21.79
N VAL A 298 4.11 -20.39 21.69
CA VAL A 298 3.08 -19.36 21.85
C VAL A 298 3.21 -18.71 23.23
N GLY A 299 3.21 -17.39 23.25
CA GLY A 299 3.31 -16.58 24.46
C GLY A 299 4.71 -16.55 25.08
N GLU A 300 5.77 -16.88 24.35
CA GLU A 300 7.15 -16.72 24.82
C GLU A 300 7.36 -15.34 25.46
N ARG A 301 7.78 -15.27 26.72
CA ARG A 301 7.98 -14.01 27.47
C ARG A 301 6.76 -13.09 27.55
N MET A 302 5.56 -13.60 27.28
CA MET A 302 4.30 -12.85 27.42
C MET A 302 4.13 -12.43 28.89
N ALA A 303 3.99 -11.13 29.11
CA ALA A 303 3.82 -10.50 30.42
C ALA A 303 2.37 -10.12 30.72
N GLY A 304 1.50 -10.06 29.70
CA GLY A 304 0.09 -9.75 29.88
C GLY A 304 -0.68 -9.76 28.57
N GLY A 305 -1.95 -9.36 28.63
CA GLY A 305 -2.87 -9.42 27.49
C GLY A 305 -3.55 -10.78 27.31
N LYS A 306 -4.26 -10.94 26.19
CA LYS A 306 -5.07 -12.12 25.90
C LYS A 306 -4.76 -12.70 24.53
N LEU A 307 -4.27 -13.94 24.49
CA LEU A 307 -4.16 -14.76 23.29
C LEU A 307 -5.33 -15.73 23.22
N THR A 308 -6.09 -15.73 22.13
CA THR A 308 -7.18 -16.68 21.89
C THR A 308 -6.93 -17.41 20.58
N ILE A 309 -6.72 -18.72 20.65
CA ILE A 309 -6.43 -19.56 19.49
C ILE A 309 -7.55 -20.60 19.40
N LEU A 310 -8.33 -20.57 18.32
CA LEU A 310 -9.43 -21.54 18.17
C LEU A 310 -8.94 -22.90 17.66
N GLY A 311 -7.90 -22.91 16.81
CA GLY A 311 -7.34 -24.15 16.29
C GLY A 311 -6.38 -24.83 17.27
N ARG A 312 -5.54 -25.70 16.71
CA ARG A 312 -4.53 -26.41 17.49
C ARG A 312 -3.35 -25.48 17.82
N ILE A 313 -2.81 -25.64 19.01
CA ILE A 313 -1.54 -25.05 19.43
C ILE A 313 -0.50 -26.17 19.46
N SER A 314 0.63 -26.04 18.76
CA SER A 314 1.67 -27.08 18.82
C SER A 314 2.60 -26.96 20.03
N GLY A 315 2.74 -25.76 20.58
CA GLY A 315 3.66 -25.45 21.67
C GLY A 315 3.21 -24.21 22.41
N ILE A 316 3.03 -24.33 23.72
CA ILE A 316 2.94 -23.17 24.63
C ILE A 316 4.30 -23.00 25.28
N SER A 317 4.79 -21.76 25.35
CA SER A 317 6.07 -21.43 25.98
C SER A 317 6.14 -21.86 27.46
N TYR A 318 7.36 -22.12 27.93
CA TYR A 318 7.69 -22.29 29.36
C TYR A 318 8.11 -20.97 30.03
N GLU A 319 8.44 -19.93 29.26
CA GLU A 319 8.85 -18.60 29.75
C GLU A 319 7.69 -17.60 29.80
N LEU A 320 6.55 -17.99 30.39
CA LEU A 320 5.40 -17.10 30.54
C LEU A 320 5.53 -16.27 31.83
N LYS A 321 5.29 -14.95 31.73
CA LYS A 321 5.37 -14.01 32.86
C LYS A 321 4.01 -13.48 33.32
N GLY A 322 2.98 -13.57 32.47
CA GLY A 322 1.62 -13.10 32.78
C GLY A 322 0.64 -13.32 31.63
N GLY A 323 -0.60 -12.83 31.80
CA GLY A 323 -1.63 -12.84 30.77
C GLY A 323 -2.42 -14.14 30.66
N GLU A 324 -3.29 -14.21 29.65
CA GLU A 324 -4.19 -15.33 29.41
C GLU A 324 -3.97 -15.94 28.03
N ILE A 325 -3.87 -17.27 27.96
CA ILE A 325 -3.92 -18.02 26.70
C ILE A 325 -5.12 -18.95 26.73
N TRP A 326 -5.96 -18.83 25.71
CA TRP A 326 -7.16 -19.62 25.49
C TRP A 326 -7.00 -20.50 24.26
N GLN A 327 -7.33 -21.79 24.40
CA GLN A 327 -7.50 -22.71 23.29
C GLN A 327 -8.99 -23.05 23.13
N GLY A 328 -9.63 -22.52 22.08
CA GLY A 328 -11.08 -22.57 21.94
C GLY A 328 -11.79 -21.89 23.11
N LYS A 329 -12.59 -22.65 23.87
CA LYS A 329 -13.26 -22.18 25.09
C LYS A 329 -12.49 -22.47 26.39
N MET A 330 -11.35 -23.15 26.29
CA MET A 330 -10.56 -23.60 27.44
C MET A 330 -9.46 -22.59 27.75
N LEU A 331 -9.41 -22.12 28.99
CA LEU A 331 -8.29 -21.34 29.51
C LEU A 331 -7.14 -22.29 29.83
N VAL A 332 -6.01 -22.16 29.11
CA VAL A 332 -4.85 -23.06 29.23
C VAL A 332 -3.67 -22.42 29.96
N VAL A 333 -3.60 -21.08 29.95
CA VAL A 333 -2.65 -20.29 30.74
C VAL A 333 -3.39 -19.16 31.41
N ARG A 334 -3.10 -18.92 32.70
CA ARG A 334 -3.57 -17.77 33.45
C ARG A 334 -2.43 -17.18 34.29
N ASP A 335 -2.22 -15.88 34.17
CA ASP A 335 -1.23 -15.12 34.92
C ASP A 335 0.17 -15.76 34.86
N GLY A 336 0.54 -16.24 33.67
CA GLY A 336 1.82 -16.91 33.42
C GLY A 336 1.88 -18.39 33.80
N HIS A 337 0.87 -18.91 34.49
CA HIS A 337 0.81 -20.30 34.92
C HIS A 337 0.00 -21.15 33.95
N ARG A 338 0.60 -22.26 33.48
CA ARG A 338 -0.11 -23.27 32.68
C ARG A 338 -1.09 -24.04 33.58
N LEU A 339 -2.36 -24.03 33.21
CA LEU A 339 -3.42 -24.70 33.97
C LEU A 339 -3.54 -26.17 33.56
N TRP A 340 -3.60 -26.42 32.25
CA TRP A 340 -3.71 -27.76 31.66
C TRP A 340 -3.29 -27.66 30.19
N TRP A 341 -2.30 -28.46 29.77
CA TRP A 341 -1.92 -28.56 28.36
C TRP A 341 -1.33 -29.94 28.07
N ARG A 342 -2.03 -30.72 27.24
CA ARG A 342 -1.62 -32.01 26.67
C ARG A 342 -1.55 -31.88 25.16
#